data_AF-A0A017HK68-F1
#
_entry.id   AF-A0A017HK68-F1
#
_cell.length_a   1.000
_cell.length_b   1.000
_cell.length_c   1.000
_cell.angle_alpha   90.00
_cell.angle_beta   90.00
_cell.angle_gamma   90.00
#
_symmetry.space_group_name_H-M   'P 1'
#
loop_
_entity.id
_entity.type
_entity.pdbx_description
1 polymer ?
#
loop_
_entity_poly.entity_id
_entity_poly.type
_entity_poly.pdbx_seq_one_letter_code
_entity_poly.pdbx_strand_id
1 'polypeptide(L)'
;MATPILRRVDLLALTPSERQAMLERAAREIEAELERVRACHLRAWDGHPWAYHLQAIYARRQALMTVAQRVGCEVGDGTPVEAA
;
A
#
# COMPACT_ATOMS: atom_id res chain seq x y z
N MET A 1 -2.36 -14.15 5.69
CA MET A 1 -0.89 -13.96 5.78
C MET A 1 -0.64 -12.49 6.01
N ALA A 2 0.05 -12.10 7.08
CA ALA A 2 0.37 -10.70 7.34
C ALA A 2 1.36 -10.19 6.29
N THR A 3 1.03 -9.10 5.61
CA THR A 3 1.96 -8.44 4.68
C THR A 3 3.21 -8.03 5.47
N PRO A 4 4.41 -8.42 5.06
CA PRO A 4 5.62 -8.06 5.78
C PRO A 4 5.72 -6.54 5.92
N ILE A 5 6.00 -6.07 7.14
CA ILE A 5 6.20 -4.65 7.41
C ILE A 5 7.44 -4.22 6.62
N LEU A 6 7.27 -3.39 5.60
CA LEU A 6 8.38 -2.81 4.84
C LEU A 6 9.15 -1.84 5.74
N ARG A 7 10.25 -2.31 6.33
CA ARG A 7 11.13 -1.47 7.15
C ARG A 7 12.15 -0.77 6.27
N ARG A 8 12.43 0.50 6.59
CA ARG A 8 13.42 1.33 5.88
C ARG A 8 14.79 0.65 5.77
N VAL A 9 15.25 0.02 6.86
CA VAL A 9 16.58 -0.61 6.93
C VAL A 9 16.72 -1.72 5.88
N ASP A 10 15.70 -2.55 5.75
CA ASP A 10 15.69 -3.67 4.80
C ASP A 10 15.74 -3.15 3.35
N LEU A 11 15.03 -2.05 3.05
CA LEU A 11 15.02 -1.44 1.72
C LEU A 11 16.33 -0.72 1.36
N LEU A 12 17.05 -0.21 2.36
CA LEU A 12 18.35 0.45 2.14
C LEU A 12 19.48 -0.55 1.87
N ALA A 13 19.32 -1.80 2.32
CA ALA A 13 20.27 -2.88 2.02
C ALA A 13 20.16 -3.41 0.58
N LEU A 14 19.07 -3.09 -0.12
CA LEU A 14 18.82 -3.50 -1.51
C LEU A 14 19.39 -2.50 -2.50
N THR A 15 19.64 -2.99 -3.72
CA THR A 15 19.93 -2.12 -4.86
C THR A 15 18.73 -1.21 -5.19
N PRO A 16 18.94 -0.07 -5.86
CA PRO A 16 17.85 0.84 -6.22
C PRO A 16 16.74 0.17 -7.05
N SER A 17 17.09 -0.73 -7.98
CA SER A 17 16.13 -1.46 -8.81
C SER A 17 15.31 -2.47 -8.00
N GLU A 18 15.94 -3.21 -7.08
CA GLU A 18 15.25 -4.15 -6.19
C GLU A 18 14.31 -3.43 -5.22
N ARG A 19 14.75 -2.29 -4.68
CA ARG A 19 13.94 -1.42 -3.84
C ARG A 19 12.68 -0.97 -4.58
N GLN A 20 12.85 -0.48 -5.81
CA GLN A 20 11.73 -0.05 -6.66
C GLN A 20 10.77 -1.21 -6.93
N ALA A 21 11.29 -2.38 -7.32
CA ALA A 21 10.47 -3.57 -7.59
C ALA A 21 9.68 -4.05 -6.35
N MET A 22 10.28 -3.99 -5.16
CA MET A 22 9.57 -4.33 -3.91
C MET A 22 8.46 -3.34 -3.60
N LEU A 23 8.71 -2.04 -3.77
CA LEU A 23 7.70 -1.01 -3.52
C LEU A 23 6.54 -1.12 -4.51
N GLU A 24 6.82 -1.35 -5.79
CA GLU A 24 5.79 -1.56 -6.83
C GLU A 24 4.97 -2.83 -6.58
N ARG A 25 5.60 -3.91 -6.12
CA ARG A 25 4.90 -5.13 -5.74
C ARG A 25 3.95 -4.84 -4.58
N ALA A 26 4.42 -4.14 -3.55
CA ALA A 26 3.59 -3.79 -2.41
C ALA A 26 2.41 -2.87 -2.81
N ALA A 27 2.65 -1.94 -3.74
CA ALA A 27 1.59 -1.09 -4.29
C ALA A 27 0.51 -1.94 -4.99
N ARG A 28 0.90 -2.86 -5.87
CA ARG A 28 -0.02 -3.77 -6.57
C ARG A 28 -0.81 -4.65 -5.60
N GLU A 29 -0.20 -5.14 -4.53
CA GLU A 29 -0.88 -5.93 -3.50
C GLU A 29 -1.95 -5.12 -2.78
N ILE A 30 -1.66 -3.86 -2.44
CA ILE A 30 -2.61 -2.92 -1.81
C ILE A 30 -3.77 -2.60 -2.76
N GLU A 31 -3.50 -2.33 -4.03
CA GLU A 31 -4.54 -2.05 -5.03
C GLU A 31 -5.46 -3.25 -5.26
N ALA A 32 -4.89 -4.46 -5.36
CA ALA A 32 -5.67 -5.69 -5.48
C ALA A 32 -6.53 -5.96 -4.24
N GLU A 33 -6.09 -5.54 -3.05
CA GLU A 33 -6.88 -5.63 -1.83
C GLU A 33 -8.01 -4.59 -1.80
N LEU A 34 -7.72 -3.35 -2.23
CA LEU A 34 -8.74 -2.31 -2.38
C LEU A 34 -9.83 -2.72 -3.36
N GLU A 35 -9.45 -3.29 -4.50
CA GLU A 35 -10.40 -3.76 -5.52
C GLU A 35 -11.27 -4.90 -4.98
N ARG A 36 -10.68 -5.84 -4.24
CA ARG A 36 -11.44 -6.90 -3.56
C ARG A 36 -12.45 -6.33 -2.57
N VAL A 37 -12.06 -5.36 -1.74
CA VAL A 37 -12.97 -4.70 -0.78
C VAL A 37 -14.06 -3.89 -1.48
N ARG A 38 -13.78 -3.29 -2.64
CA ARG A 38 -14.79 -2.59 -3.46
C ARG A 38 -15.77 -3.55 -4.12
N ALA A 39 -15.28 -4.66 -4.66
CA ALA A 39 -16.11 -5.69 -5.28
C ALA A 39 -16.97 -6.44 -4.24
N CYS A 40 -16.44 -6.64 -3.03
CA CYS A 40 -17.20 -7.20 -1.92
C CYS A 40 -18.13 -6.15 -1.31
N HIS A 41 -19.38 -6.09 -1.79
CA HIS A 41 -20.48 -5.30 -1.20
C HIS A 41 -20.96 -5.84 0.18
N LEU A 42 -20.05 -6.39 0.99
CA LEU A 42 -20.37 -6.92 2.30
C LEU A 42 -20.46 -5.77 3.31
N ARG A 43 -21.56 -5.69 4.07
CA ARG A 43 -21.71 -4.70 5.15
C ARG A 43 -20.64 -4.85 6.25
N ALA A 44 -20.22 -6.10 6.49
CA ALA A 44 -19.15 -6.43 7.43
C ALA A 44 -18.34 -7.62 6.89
N TRP A 45 -17.03 -7.59 7.14
CA TRP A 45 -16.09 -8.67 6.86
C TRP A 45 -15.23 -8.88 8.10
N ASP A 46 -15.01 -10.12 8.53
CA ASP A 46 -14.18 -10.45 9.69
C ASP A 46 -14.58 -9.71 10.98
N GLY A 47 -15.89 -9.55 11.22
CA GLY A 47 -16.42 -8.86 12.40
C GLY A 47 -16.32 -7.33 12.38
N HIS A 48 -15.72 -6.74 11.33
CA HIS A 48 -15.54 -5.30 11.20
C HIS A 48 -16.36 -4.71 10.05
N PRO A 49 -16.81 -3.43 10.18
CA PRO A 49 -17.53 -2.77 9.11
C PRO A 49 -16.63 -2.52 7.90
N TRP A 50 -17.23 -2.45 6.71
CA TRP A 50 -16.51 -2.15 5.46
C TRP A 50 -15.61 -0.90 5.55
N ALA A 51 -16.08 0.16 6.22
CA ALA A 51 -15.31 1.39 6.41
C ALA A 51 -13.98 1.17 7.16
N TYR A 52 -13.95 0.23 8.12
CA TYR A 52 -12.73 -0.12 8.85
C TYR A 52 -11.69 -0.74 7.91
N HIS A 53 -12.12 -1.67 7.05
CA HIS A 53 -11.23 -2.32 6.08
C HIS A 53 -10.66 -1.33 5.06
N LEU A 54 -11.50 -0.44 4.53
CA LEU A 54 -11.02 0.64 3.67
C LEU A 54 -9.99 1.51 4.38
N GLN A 55 -10.28 1.94 5.61
CA GLN A 55 -9.35 2.76 6.40
C GLN A 55 -8.02 2.06 6.62
N ALA A 56 -8.03 0.76 6.92
CA ALA A 56 -6.81 -0.04 7.08
C ALA A 56 -5.98 -0.11 5.80
N ILE A 57 -6.62 -0.30 4.64
CA ILE A 57 -5.96 -0.33 3.33
C ILE A 57 -5.35 1.04 2.98
N TYR A 58 -6.09 2.13 3.20
CA TYR A 58 -5.59 3.48 2.98
C TYR A 58 -4.40 3.82 3.91
N ALA A 59 -4.46 3.42 5.17
CA ALA A 59 -3.34 3.59 6.10
C ALA A 59 -2.07 2.85 5.62
N ARG A 60 -2.23 1.62 5.10
CA ARG A 60 -1.13 0.86 4.49
C ARG A 60 -0.56 1.56 3.25
N ARG A 61 -1.42 2.12 2.40
CA ARG A 61 -0.99 2.90 1.22
C ARG A 61 -0.16 4.12 1.64
N GLN A 62 -0.62 4.87 2.64
CA GLN A 62 0.08 6.05 3.14
C GLN A 62 1.43 5.69 3.77
N ALA A 63 1.50 4.57 4.50
CA ALA A 63 2.75 4.04 5.04
C ALA A 63 3.74 3.68 3.92
N LEU A 64 3.27 3.03 2.86
CA LEU A 64 4.09 2.70 1.69
C LEU A 64 4.67 3.95 1.03
N MET A 65 3.84 4.97 0.77
CA MET A 65 4.29 6.25 0.20
C MET A 65 5.32 6.94 1.08
N THR A 66 5.10 6.95 2.40
CA THR A 66 6.04 7.52 3.37
C THR A 66 7.39 6.80 3.33
N VAL A 67 7.38 5.47 3.25
CA VAL A 67 8.60 4.67 3.16
C VAL A 67 9.32 4.94 1.85
N ALA A 68 8.60 4.95 0.73
CA ALA A 68 9.15 5.24 -0.59
C ALA A 68 9.86 6.60 -0.66
N GLN A 69 9.20 7.65 -0.16
CA GLN A 69 9.75 9.00 -0.12
C GLN A 69 11.03 9.08 0.72
N ARG A 70 11.10 8.33 1.83
CA ARG A 70 12.29 8.24 2.70
C ARG A 70 13.46 7.48 2.07
N VAL A 71 13.20 6.64 1.07
CA VAL A 71 14.25 5.88 0.36
C VAL A 71 14.51 6.42 -1.04
N GLY A 72 13.93 7.58 -1.39
CA GLY A 72 14.14 8.24 -2.68
C GLY A 72 13.52 7.53 -3.87
N CYS A 73 12.43 6.80 -3.66
CA CYS A 73 11.69 6.10 -4.71
C CYS A 73 10.27 6.67 -4.87
N GLU A 74 9.75 6.59 -6.09
CA GLU A 74 8.37 6.91 -6.41
C GLU A 74 7.55 5.62 -6.53
N VAL A 75 6.32 5.61 -6.02
CA VAL A 75 5.44 4.43 -6.03
C VAL A 75 4.12 4.79 -6.69
N GLY A 76 3.89 4.22 -7.86
CA GLY A 76 2.72 4.48 -8.71
C GLY A 76 2.95 5.68 -9.65
N ASP A 77 2.32 5.62 -10.83
CA ASP A 77 2.30 6.73 -11.78
C ASP A 77 1.86 8.00 -11.06
N GLY A 78 2.66 9.06 -11.11
CA GLY A 78 2.50 10.33 -10.42
C GLY A 78 1.22 11.10 -10.79
N THR A 79 0.07 10.48 -10.60
CA THR A 79 -1.23 11.15 -10.63
C THR A 79 -1.37 11.86 -9.29
N PRO A 80 -1.26 13.20 -9.26
CA PRO A 80 -1.61 13.95 -8.07
C PRO A 80 -3.06 13.61 -7.73
N VAL A 81 -3.32 13.29 -6.48
CA VAL A 81 -4.68 13.27 -5.96
C VAL A 81 -5.17 14.71 -6.09
N GLU A 82 -5.96 15.01 -7.12
CA GLU A 82 -6.69 16.27 -7.20
C GLU A 82 -7.53 16.40 -5.92
N ALA A 83 -7.26 17.47 -5.18
CA ALA A 83 -8.05 17.86 -4.03
C ALA A 83 -9.43 18.27 -4.52
N ALA A 84 -10.44 17.44 -4.24
CA ALA A 84 -11.84 17.80 -4.32
C ALA A 84 -12.28 18.57 -3.07
#